data_AF-A0A2J7QWP9-F1
#
_entry.id   AF-A0A2J7QWP9-F1
#
_cell.length_a   1.000
_cell.length_b   1.000
_cell.length_c   1.000
_cell.angle_alpha   90.00
_cell.angle_beta   90.00
_cell.angle_gamma   90.00
#
_symmetry.space_group_name_H-M   'P 1'
#
loop_
_entity.id
_entity.type
_entity.pdbx_description
1 polymer ?
#
loop_
_entity_poly.entity_id
_entity_poly.type
_entity_poly.pdbx_seq_one_letter_code
_entity_poly.pdbx_strand_id
1 'polypeptide(L)'
;MHGPNGELQFVTIKALNEWDSKLSGGVEWRQKLDTQRGAVLANELRNNACKLAKWTVQALLAGSDQIKFGYVSRAHVRDSSKHVILGTQQYKPNEFATQINLNMDNAWGILRCIVDICMKQKEGKYLIMKDPNKPMIRLYDIPDNTFESDNEDADDEETGDNTFQPLYPYSSIKRI
;
A
#
# COMPACT_ATOMS: atom_id res chain seq x y z
N MET A 1 23.36 6.82 -1.29
CA MET A 1 24.29 5.89 -1.99
C MET A 1 25.12 6.74 -2.94
N HIS A 2 26.41 6.49 -3.16
CA HIS A 2 27.15 7.23 -4.19
C HIS A 2 26.95 6.55 -5.54
N GLY A 3 26.62 7.34 -6.57
CA GLY A 3 26.57 6.90 -7.95
C GLY A 3 27.98 6.64 -8.51
N PRO A 4 28.07 6.12 -9.74
CA PRO A 4 29.35 5.81 -10.39
C PRO A 4 30.30 7.00 -10.49
N ASN A 5 29.75 8.22 -10.54
CA ASN A 5 30.49 9.48 -10.66
C ASN A 5 30.78 10.14 -9.30
N GLY A 6 30.51 9.44 -8.18
CA GLY A 6 30.65 9.99 -6.83
C GLY A 6 29.47 10.85 -6.36
N GLU A 7 28.51 11.15 -7.24
CA GLU A 7 27.31 11.93 -6.91
C GLU A 7 26.44 11.22 -5.87
N LEU A 8 25.85 11.99 -4.96
CA LEU A 8 24.91 11.47 -3.97
C LEU A 8 23.60 11.07 -4.65
N GLN A 9 23.17 9.82 -4.47
CA GLN A 9 21.89 9.28 -4.93
C GLN A 9 20.97 8.96 -3.75
N PHE A 10 19.71 9.36 -3.91
CA PHE A 10 18.60 9.05 -3.03
C PHE A 10 17.90 7.78 -3.49
N VAL A 11 17.56 6.91 -2.52
CA VAL A 11 17.03 5.58 -2.80
C VAL A 11 15.79 5.32 -1.97
N THR A 12 14.69 4.96 -2.64
CA THR A 12 13.53 4.37 -1.96
C THR A 12 13.74 2.86 -1.83
N ILE A 13 13.69 2.32 -0.61
CA ILE A 13 13.92 0.89 -0.33
C ILE A 13 12.60 0.25 0.11
N LYS A 14 12.24 -0.90 -0.51
CA LYS A 14 11.08 -1.72 -0.16
C LYS A 14 11.45 -3.20 -0.18
N ALA A 15 10.65 -4.04 0.47
CA ALA A 15 10.88 -5.48 0.54
C ALA A 15 9.68 -6.25 -0.02
N LEU A 16 9.93 -7.07 -1.03
CA LEU A 16 9.01 -8.12 -1.46
C LEU A 16 9.17 -9.32 -0.52
N ASN A 17 8.06 -9.97 -0.19
CA ASN A 17 8.03 -11.08 0.75
C ASN A 17 7.42 -12.35 0.14
N GLU A 18 8.11 -13.47 0.31
CA GLU A 18 7.63 -14.82 -0.01
C GLU A 18 7.28 -15.56 1.29
N TRP A 19 6.09 -16.15 1.35
CA TRP A 19 5.61 -16.94 2.49
C TRP A 19 5.63 -18.44 2.17
N ASP A 20 4.60 -18.95 1.49
CA ASP A 20 4.53 -20.30 0.95
C ASP A 20 4.22 -20.21 -0.55
N SER A 21 5.21 -20.54 -1.37
CA SER A 21 5.11 -20.46 -2.83
C SER A 21 4.10 -21.47 -3.40
N LYS A 22 3.92 -22.62 -2.75
CA LYS A 22 2.97 -23.66 -3.21
C LYS A 22 1.54 -23.22 -2.94
N LEU A 23 1.26 -22.72 -1.74
CA LEU A 23 -0.08 -22.25 -1.37
C LEU A 23 -0.48 -20.95 -2.08
N SER A 24 0.49 -20.08 -2.38
CA SER A 24 0.24 -18.85 -3.16
C SER A 24 0.10 -19.09 -4.66
N GLY A 25 0.35 -20.31 -5.16
CA GLY A 25 0.46 -20.59 -6.59
C GLY A 25 1.58 -19.78 -7.26
N GLY A 26 2.62 -19.46 -6.49
CA GLY A 26 3.74 -18.62 -6.88
C GLY A 26 4.96 -19.43 -7.35
N VAL A 27 5.96 -18.70 -7.81
CA VAL A 27 7.26 -19.26 -8.20
C VAL A 27 8.16 -19.33 -6.96
N GLU A 28 8.86 -20.43 -6.74
CA GLU A 28 9.79 -20.57 -5.61
C GLU A 28 11.07 -19.76 -5.83
N TRP A 29 11.29 -18.72 -5.00
CA TRP A 29 12.35 -17.75 -5.22
C TRP A 29 13.75 -18.35 -5.07
N ARG A 30 13.96 -19.25 -4.09
CA ARG A 30 15.27 -19.87 -3.86
C ARG A 30 15.83 -20.59 -5.07
N GLN A 31 14.97 -21.10 -5.94
CA GLN A 31 15.39 -21.79 -7.16
C GLN A 31 15.45 -20.87 -8.39
N LYS A 32 14.65 -19.81 -8.39
CA LYS A 32 14.33 -19.04 -9.61
C LYS A 32 14.83 -17.61 -9.60
N LEU A 33 15.24 -17.05 -8.47
CA LEU A 33 15.66 -15.65 -8.39
C LEU A 33 16.96 -15.38 -9.18
N ASP A 34 17.86 -16.35 -9.21
CA ASP A 34 19.14 -16.24 -9.92
C ASP A 34 18.99 -16.54 -11.42
N THR A 35 18.19 -17.55 -11.78
CA THR A 35 18.08 -18.02 -13.16
C THR A 35 16.91 -17.40 -13.94
N GLN A 36 15.84 -17.00 -13.25
CA GLN A 36 14.57 -16.56 -13.86
C GLN A 36 14.01 -15.33 -13.13
N ARG A 37 14.88 -14.35 -12.88
CA ARG A 37 14.56 -13.11 -12.17
C ARG A 37 13.32 -12.38 -12.70
N GLY A 38 13.21 -12.28 -14.03
CA GLY A 38 12.06 -11.65 -14.69
C GLY A 38 10.75 -12.40 -14.44
N ALA A 39 10.77 -13.74 -14.37
CA ALA A 39 9.58 -14.53 -14.07
C ALA A 39 9.11 -14.35 -12.62
N VAL A 40 10.06 -14.29 -11.68
CA VAL A 40 9.75 -13.96 -10.27
C VAL A 40 9.10 -12.58 -10.18
N LEU A 41 9.70 -11.57 -10.81
CA LEU A 41 9.14 -10.21 -10.81
C LEU A 41 7.77 -10.14 -11.48
N ALA A 42 7.56 -10.80 -12.62
CA ALA A 42 6.27 -10.85 -13.30
C ALA A 42 5.18 -11.50 -12.43
N ASN A 43 5.51 -12.59 -11.73
CA ASN A 43 4.58 -13.20 -10.77
C ASN A 43 4.25 -12.24 -9.62
N GLU A 44 5.23 -11.50 -9.11
CA GLU A 44 5.00 -10.48 -8.08
C GLU A 44 4.14 -9.31 -8.59
N LEU A 45 4.35 -8.86 -9.82
CA LEU A 45 3.53 -7.81 -10.43
C LEU A 45 2.08 -8.24 -10.56
N ARG A 46 1.83 -9.49 -10.94
CA ARG A 46 0.48 -10.05 -11.03
C ARG A 46 -0.21 -10.14 -9.66
N ASN A 47 0.48 -10.66 -8.65
CA ASN A 47 -0.11 -10.94 -7.33
C ASN A 47 -0.16 -9.71 -6.41
N ASN A 48 0.72 -8.75 -6.62
CA ASN A 48 0.90 -7.60 -5.73
C ASN A 48 0.81 -6.25 -6.47
N ALA A 49 0.12 -6.19 -7.61
CA ALA A 49 0.05 -5.02 -8.51
C ALA A 49 -0.14 -3.68 -7.78
N CYS A 50 -1.16 -3.57 -6.92
CA CYS A 50 -1.45 -2.33 -6.18
C CYS A 50 -0.32 -1.97 -5.18
N LYS A 51 0.31 -2.96 -4.55
CA LYS A 51 1.43 -2.73 -3.61
C LYS A 51 2.63 -2.15 -4.36
N LEU A 52 3.01 -2.76 -5.49
CA LEU A 52 4.13 -2.30 -6.30
C LEU A 52 3.83 -0.93 -6.92
N ALA A 53 2.62 -0.70 -7.44
CA ALA A 53 2.23 0.59 -8.00
C ALA A 53 2.34 1.72 -6.95
N LYS A 54 1.84 1.51 -5.72
CA LYS A 54 1.97 2.50 -4.63
C LYS A 54 3.43 2.80 -4.29
N TRP A 55 4.29 1.79 -4.22
CA TRP A 55 5.71 2.00 -3.95
C TRP A 55 6.41 2.77 -5.08
N THR A 56 6.07 2.49 -6.33
CA THR A 56 6.61 3.22 -7.48
C THR A 56 6.17 4.68 -7.46
N VAL A 57 4.87 4.96 -7.22
CA VAL A 57 4.37 6.34 -7.07
C VAL A 57 5.08 7.06 -5.93
N GLN A 58 5.28 6.42 -4.77
CA GLN A 58 6.04 7.01 -3.66
C GLN A 58 7.46 7.42 -4.08
N ALA A 59 8.18 6.54 -4.79
CA ALA A 59 9.53 6.82 -5.24
C ALA A 59 9.57 7.96 -6.28
N LEU A 60 8.59 8.00 -7.19
CA LEU A 60 8.45 9.06 -8.18
C LEU A 60 8.16 10.42 -7.53
N LEU A 61 7.19 10.49 -6.61
CA LEU A 61 6.83 11.72 -5.92
C LEU A 61 7.95 12.23 -5.00
N ALA A 62 8.71 11.32 -4.39
CA ALA A 62 9.88 11.67 -3.59
C ALA A 62 11.09 12.12 -4.43
N GLY A 63 11.03 12.01 -5.77
CA GLY A 63 12.18 12.31 -6.64
C GLY A 63 13.37 11.38 -6.41
N SER A 64 13.12 10.11 -6.02
CA SER A 64 14.20 9.16 -5.79
C SER A 64 14.92 8.82 -7.09
N ASP A 65 16.26 8.80 -7.07
CA ASP A 65 17.06 8.38 -8.22
C ASP A 65 16.86 6.89 -8.52
N GLN A 66 16.69 6.10 -7.45
CA GLN A 66 16.57 4.65 -7.53
C GLN A 66 15.48 4.13 -6.59
N ILE A 67 14.81 3.06 -7.00
CA ILE A 67 14.01 2.20 -6.12
C ILE A 67 14.69 0.84 -6.00
N LYS A 68 14.85 0.35 -4.78
CA LYS A 68 15.46 -0.96 -4.48
C LYS A 68 14.45 -1.90 -3.84
N PHE A 69 14.42 -3.13 -4.35
CA PHE A 69 13.61 -4.21 -3.82
C PHE A 69 14.49 -5.29 -3.19
N GLY A 70 14.27 -5.59 -1.92
CA GLY A 70 14.78 -6.80 -1.28
C GLY A 70 13.81 -7.97 -1.47
N TYR A 71 14.34 -9.16 -1.76
CA TYR A 71 13.57 -10.40 -1.82
C TYR A 71 13.75 -11.16 -0.52
N VAL A 72 12.75 -11.10 0.34
CA VAL A 72 12.76 -11.70 1.68
C VAL A 72 11.86 -12.93 1.68
N SER A 73 12.36 -14.08 2.08
CA SER A 73 11.57 -15.31 2.19
C SER A 73 11.62 -15.83 3.61
N ARG A 74 10.56 -16.51 4.08
CA ARG A 74 10.60 -17.23 5.36
C ARG A 74 11.72 -18.26 5.35
N ALA A 75 12.41 -18.44 6.48
CA ALA A 75 13.43 -19.48 6.61
C ALA A 75 12.81 -20.88 6.45
N HIS A 76 11.63 -21.07 7.03
CA HIS A 76 10.79 -22.25 6.86
C HIS A 76 9.34 -21.80 6.58
N VAL A 77 8.66 -22.38 5.60
CA VAL A 77 7.36 -21.89 5.09
C VAL A 77 6.27 -21.75 6.18
N ARG A 78 6.31 -22.63 7.19
CA ARG A 78 5.38 -22.65 8.34
C ARG A 78 5.75 -21.71 9.49
N ASP A 79 6.97 -21.17 9.51
CA ASP A 79 7.45 -20.30 10.58
C ASP A 79 7.54 -18.85 10.09
N SER A 80 6.66 -17.99 10.59
CA SER A 80 6.63 -16.57 10.26
C SER A 80 7.53 -15.71 11.14
N SER A 81 8.28 -16.29 12.08
CA SER A 81 9.19 -15.53 12.95
C SER A 81 10.58 -15.33 12.35
N LYS A 82 10.99 -16.21 11.43
CA LYS A 82 12.35 -16.22 10.85
C LYS A 82 12.32 -15.97 9.35
N HIS A 83 13.16 -15.06 8.89
CA HIS A 83 13.25 -14.64 7.49
C HIS A 83 14.70 -14.57 7.02
N VAL A 84 14.90 -14.75 5.72
CA VAL A 84 16.20 -14.64 5.05
C VAL A 84 16.09 -13.75 3.81
N ILE A 85 17.14 -12.97 3.55
CA ILE A 85 17.25 -12.14 2.35
C ILE A 85 17.89 -13.00 1.26
N LEU A 86 17.18 -13.20 0.15
CA LEU A 86 17.66 -13.99 -0.99
C LEU A 86 18.40 -13.14 -2.02
N GLY A 87 18.11 -11.85 -2.09
CA GLY A 87 18.78 -10.94 -3.01
C GLY A 87 18.11 -9.58 -3.07
N THR A 88 18.71 -8.68 -3.85
CA THR A 88 18.19 -7.32 -4.08
C THR A 88 18.18 -6.99 -5.56
N GLN A 89 17.23 -6.15 -5.97
CA GLN A 89 17.16 -5.58 -7.32
C GLN A 89 16.99 -4.07 -7.24
N GLN A 90 17.47 -3.38 -8.25
CA GLN A 90 17.47 -1.92 -8.32
C GLN A 90 16.91 -1.49 -9.68
N TYR A 91 16.07 -0.46 -9.66
CA TYR A 91 15.47 0.14 -10.84
C TYR A 91 15.48 1.67 -10.73
N LYS A 92 15.50 2.37 -11.85
CA LYS A 92 15.05 3.76 -11.87
C LYS A 92 13.52 3.79 -11.76
N PRO A 93 12.92 4.65 -10.92
CA PRO A 93 11.47 4.67 -10.75
C PRO A 93 10.68 4.90 -12.05
N ASN A 94 11.17 5.76 -12.95
CA ASN A 94 10.54 6.02 -14.24
C ASN A 94 10.52 4.77 -15.14
N GLU A 95 11.65 4.08 -15.26
CA GLU A 95 11.76 2.84 -16.06
C GLU A 95 10.87 1.74 -15.47
N PHE A 96 10.83 1.64 -14.13
CA PHE A 96 9.97 0.67 -13.45
C PHE A 96 8.49 1.00 -13.61
N ALA A 97 8.08 2.27 -13.58
CA ALA A 97 6.70 2.69 -13.84
C ALA A 97 6.23 2.22 -15.23
N THR A 98 7.06 2.37 -16.26
CA THR A 98 6.78 1.85 -17.60
C THR A 98 6.64 0.32 -17.60
N GLN A 99 7.53 -0.41 -16.91
CA GLN A 99 7.47 -1.88 -16.85
C GLN A 99 6.18 -2.40 -16.20
N ILE A 100 5.63 -1.69 -15.22
CA ILE A 100 4.41 -2.08 -14.51
C ILE A 100 3.13 -1.49 -15.12
N ASN A 101 3.24 -0.82 -16.27
CA ASN A 101 2.15 -0.12 -16.94
C ASN A 101 1.46 0.94 -16.04
N LEU A 102 2.26 1.66 -15.25
CA LEU A 102 1.80 2.78 -14.43
C LEU A 102 1.98 4.09 -15.20
N ASN A 103 0.85 4.73 -15.54
CA ASN A 103 0.84 6.03 -16.21
C ASN A 103 0.59 7.16 -15.19
N MET A 104 1.55 8.08 -15.07
CA MET A 104 1.45 9.22 -14.14
C MET A 104 0.41 10.26 -14.58
N ASP A 105 0.15 10.43 -15.87
CA ASP A 105 -0.91 11.34 -16.34
C ASP A 105 -2.29 10.83 -15.90
N ASN A 106 -2.50 9.52 -15.96
CA ASN A 106 -3.70 8.88 -15.44
C ASN A 106 -3.79 9.07 -13.91
N ALA A 107 -2.69 8.82 -13.18
CA ALA A 107 -2.67 9.00 -11.72
C ALA A 107 -3.00 10.44 -11.30
N TRP A 108 -2.41 11.44 -11.96
CA TRP A 108 -2.72 12.86 -11.73
C TRP A 108 -4.15 13.23 -12.15
N GLY A 109 -4.66 12.65 -13.23
CA GLY A 109 -6.04 12.84 -13.67
C GLY A 109 -7.06 12.33 -12.65
N ILE A 110 -6.84 11.13 -12.10
CA ILE A 110 -7.67 10.57 -11.01
C ILE A 110 -7.59 11.45 -9.77
N LEU A 111 -6.38 11.88 -9.37
CA LEU A 111 -6.22 12.75 -8.20
C LEU A 111 -6.97 14.08 -8.38
N ARG A 112 -6.82 14.72 -9.54
CA ARG A 112 -7.52 15.98 -9.87
C ARG A 112 -9.03 15.80 -9.78
N CYS A 113 -9.57 14.72 -10.34
CA CYS A 113 -11.01 14.43 -10.26
C CYS A 113 -11.51 14.37 -8.81
N ILE A 114 -10.77 13.69 -7.92
CA ILE A 114 -11.13 13.61 -6.50
C ILE A 114 -11.05 14.99 -5.83
N VAL A 115 -9.97 15.74 -6.07
CA VAL A 115 -9.80 17.09 -5.50
C VAL A 115 -10.92 18.03 -5.97
N ASP A 116 -11.29 18.00 -7.24
CA ASP A 116 -12.36 18.84 -7.80
C ASP A 116 -13.74 18.51 -7.20
N ILE A 117 -13.99 17.24 -6.83
CA ILE A 117 -15.21 16.83 -6.13
C ILE A 117 -15.20 17.36 -4.70
N CYS A 118 -14.09 17.19 -3.97
CA CYS A 118 -13.95 17.64 -2.60
C CYS A 118 -14.04 19.17 -2.47
N MET A 119 -13.43 19.92 -3.39
CA MET A 119 -13.46 21.39 -3.39
C MET A 119 -14.85 22.00 -3.64
N LYS A 120 -15.81 21.20 -4.12
CA LYS A 120 -17.22 21.60 -4.27
C LYS A 120 -18.07 21.33 -3.03
N GLN A 121 -17.54 20.55 -2.08
CA GLN A 121 -18.26 20.23 -0.85
C GLN A 121 -18.13 21.36 0.17
N LYS A 122 -18.98 21.33 1.19
CA LYS A 122 -18.89 22.27 2.31
C LYS A 122 -17.71 21.89 3.21
N GLU A 123 -17.28 22.82 4.05
CA GLU A 123 -16.32 22.53 5.10
C GLU A 123 -16.88 21.43 6.03
N GLY A 124 -16.03 20.47 6.40
CA GLY A 124 -16.39 19.29 7.21
C GLY A 124 -15.41 18.14 7.01
N LYS A 125 -15.63 17.03 7.74
CA LYS A 125 -14.84 15.80 7.58
C LYS A 125 -15.48 14.88 6.54
N TYR A 126 -14.64 14.24 5.72
CA TYR A 126 -15.07 13.31 4.66
C TYR A 126 -14.24 12.02 4.70
N LEU A 127 -14.84 10.93 4.20
CA LEU A 127 -14.18 9.63 4.10
C LEU A 127 -14.29 9.07 2.67
N ILE A 128 -13.13 8.84 2.04
CA ILE A 128 -13.04 8.08 0.79
C ILE A 128 -12.81 6.60 1.12
N MET A 129 -13.70 5.74 0.64
CA MET A 129 -13.64 4.30 0.90
C MET A 129 -13.81 3.49 -0.37
N LYS A 130 -12.95 2.47 -0.54
CA LYS A 130 -13.09 1.46 -1.58
C LYS A 130 -14.10 0.41 -1.13
N ASP A 131 -15.11 0.13 -1.96
CA ASP A 131 -16.07 -0.94 -1.68
C ASP A 131 -15.33 -2.30 -1.60
N PRO A 132 -15.56 -3.13 -0.56
CA PRO A 132 -14.83 -4.39 -0.38
C PRO A 132 -15.07 -5.40 -1.51
N ASN A 133 -16.27 -5.41 -2.10
CA ASN A 133 -16.70 -6.42 -3.05
C ASN A 133 -16.81 -5.90 -4.48
N LYS A 134 -17.06 -4.60 -4.65
CA LYS A 134 -17.26 -3.96 -5.97
C LYS A 134 -16.08 -3.08 -6.33
N PRO A 135 -15.64 -3.01 -7.61
CA PRO A 135 -14.52 -2.16 -8.03
C PRO A 135 -14.91 -0.67 -8.12
N MET A 136 -15.35 -0.06 -7.01
CA MET A 136 -15.74 1.35 -6.94
C MET A 136 -15.29 2.00 -5.63
N ILE A 137 -14.93 3.28 -5.70
CA ILE A 137 -14.70 4.14 -4.53
C ILE A 137 -15.94 4.98 -4.26
N ARG A 138 -16.18 5.32 -3.00
CA ARG A 138 -17.27 6.21 -2.56
C ARG A 138 -16.71 7.29 -1.65
N LEU A 139 -17.29 8.48 -1.74
CA LEU A 139 -17.04 9.60 -0.84
C LEU A 139 -18.23 9.73 0.10
N TYR A 140 -17.94 9.82 1.40
CA TYR A 140 -18.92 9.97 2.45
C TYR A 140 -18.69 11.28 3.20
N ASP A 141 -19.78 12.00 3.43
CA ASP A 141 -19.85 13.08 4.42
C ASP A 141 -20.07 12.45 5.79
N ILE A 142 -19.21 12.79 6.75
CA ILE A 142 -19.22 12.19 8.08
C ILE A 142 -19.26 13.28 9.16
N PRO A 143 -19.91 13.01 10.31
CA PRO A 143 -19.86 13.93 11.44
C PRO A 143 -18.43 14.25 11.86
N ASP A 144 -18.18 15.48 12.30
CA ASP A 144 -16.84 15.92 12.68
C ASP A 144 -16.27 15.09 13.85
N ASN A 145 -17.11 14.62 14.77
CA ASN A 145 -16.68 13.77 15.89
C ASN A 145 -16.37 12.30 15.51
N THR A 146 -16.53 11.88 14.25
CA THR A 146 -16.41 10.45 13.84
C THR A 146 -15.06 9.82 14.15
N PHE A 147 -13.99 10.60 14.15
CA PHE A 147 -12.61 10.13 14.39
C PHE A 147 -12.02 10.65 15.70
N GLU A 148 -12.81 11.34 16.51
CA GLU A 148 -12.39 11.78 17.83
C GLU A 148 -12.65 10.60 18.78
N SER A 149 -11.57 10.01 19.29
CA SER A 149 -11.66 9.04 20.39
C SER A 149 -12.05 9.79 21.66
N ASP A 150 -13.05 9.31 22.42
CA ASP A 150 -13.44 9.76 23.76
C ASP A 150 -12.28 9.58 24.79
N ASN A 151 -11.14 10.23 24.56
CA ASN A 151 -9.97 10.24 25.45
C ASN A 151 -9.95 11.53 26.28
N GLU A 152 -11.10 11.99 26.76
CA GLU A 152 -11.17 13.10 27.72
C GLU A 152 -11.74 12.75 29.10
N ASP A 153 -12.26 11.55 29.36
CA ASP A 153 -12.69 11.17 30.72
C ASP A 153 -12.38 9.69 31.03
N ALA A 154 -11.18 9.43 31.55
CA ALA A 154 -10.84 8.17 32.20
C ALA A 154 -10.24 8.42 33.59
N ASP A 155 -10.92 9.25 34.37
CA ASP A 155 -10.93 9.19 35.83
C ASP A 155 -12.38 8.97 36.25
N ASP A 156 -12.80 7.70 36.38
CA ASP A 156 -13.59 7.18 37.51
C ASP A 156 -14.26 5.83 37.20
N GLU A 157 -13.80 4.84 37.97
CA GLU A 157 -14.48 3.64 38.50
C GLU A 157 -15.10 2.56 37.59
N GLU A 158 -14.65 1.33 37.88
CA GLU A 158 -15.18 0.05 37.41
C GLU A 158 -16.70 -0.08 37.63
N THR A 159 -17.44 -0.57 36.63
CA THR A 159 -18.35 -1.72 36.79
C THR A 159 -18.85 -2.18 35.42
N GLY A 160 -18.77 -3.49 35.18
CA GLY A 160 -19.01 -4.09 33.88
C GLY A 160 -20.49 -4.21 33.49
N ASP A 161 -20.75 -4.07 32.20
CA ASP A 161 -21.62 -4.98 31.45
C ASP A 161 -21.23 -4.95 29.95
N ASN A 162 -20.81 -6.10 29.43
CA ASN A 162 -20.34 -6.24 28.05
C ASN A 162 -21.55 -6.41 27.13
N THR A 163 -22.22 -5.32 26.79
CA THR A 163 -23.18 -5.29 25.68
C THR A 163 -22.59 -4.53 24.50
N PHE A 164 -22.27 -5.27 23.43
CA PHE A 164 -21.91 -4.66 22.15
C PHE A 164 -23.15 -3.97 21.58
N GLN A 165 -23.31 -2.68 21.88
CA GLN A 165 -24.26 -1.81 21.20
C GLN A 165 -23.58 -1.21 19.96
N PRO A 166 -24.13 -1.37 18.75
CA PRO A 166 -23.66 -0.62 17.60
C PRO A 166 -24.03 0.85 17.80
N LEU A 167 -23.03 1.69 18.05
CA LEU A 167 -23.20 3.09 18.45
C LEU A 167 -23.94 3.96 17.42
N TYR A 168 -24.04 3.56 16.14
CA TYR A 168 -24.93 4.21 15.17
C TYR A 168 -25.45 3.25 14.10
N PRO A 169 -26.72 3.36 13.67
CA PRO A 169 -27.19 2.68 12.48
C PRO A 169 -26.45 3.24 11.26
N TYR A 170 -25.96 2.36 10.39
CA TYR A 170 -25.29 2.67 9.10
C TYR A 170 -26.09 3.61 8.16
N SER A 171 -27.33 3.97 8.53
CA SER A 171 -28.22 4.86 7.80
C SER A 171 -27.85 6.35 7.86
N SER A 172 -27.00 6.77 8.81
CA SER A 172 -26.68 8.20 9.00
C SER A 172 -25.67 8.75 7.98
N ILE A 173 -25.00 7.88 7.23
CA ILE A 173 -23.97 8.27 6.26
C ILE A 173 -24.64 8.62 4.92
N LYS A 174 -24.69 9.91 4.60
CA LYS A 174 -25.15 10.34 3.26
C LYS A 174 -24.07 10.07 2.23
N ARG A 175 -24.47 9.43 1.13
CA ARG A 175 -23.62 9.29 -0.06
C ARG A 175 -23.66 10.58 -0.85
N ILE A 176 -22.48 11.06 -1.23
CA ILE A 176 -22.29 12.15 -2.20
C ILE A 176 -21.99 11.52 -3.56
#